data_AF-A0A2B9DXW1-F1
#
_entry.id   AF-A0A2B9DXW1-F1
#
_cell.length_a   1.000
_cell.length_b   1.000
_cell.length_c   1.000
_cell.angle_alpha   90.00
_cell.angle_beta   90.00
_cell.angle_gamma   90.00
#
_symmetry.space_group_name_H-M   'P 1'
#
loop_
_entity.id
_entity.type
_entity.pdbx_description
1 polymer ?
#
loop_
_entity_poly.entity_id
_entity_poly.type
_entity_poly.pdbx_seq_one_letter_code
_entity_poly.pdbx_strand_id
1 'polypeptide(L)' 'MIVPNVQYVAHVNNESKDATEYVNALAYISAFLLACSDQKVIDKLLTQSNEKESELIKGIMSGLQLHLSEN' A
#
# COMPACT_ATOMS: atom_id res chain seq x y z
N MET A 1 -23.68 5.57 -14.53
CA MET A 1 -23.39 4.12 -14.41
C MET A 1 -22.81 3.94 -13.00
N ILE A 2 -23.48 3.22 -12.11
CA ILE A 2 -22.87 2.89 -10.80
C ILE A 2 -21.91 1.75 -11.09
N VAL A 3 -20.61 2.00 -10.96
CA VAL A 3 -19.60 0.96 -11.07
C VAL A 3 -19.64 0.19 -9.74
N PRO A 4 -19.89 -1.13 -9.73
CA PRO A 4 -19.85 -1.92 -8.51
C PRO A 4 -18.43 -1.88 -7.92
N ASN A 5 -18.34 -1.86 -6.58
CA ASN A 5 -17.04 -1.92 -5.91
C ASN A 5 -16.31 -3.21 -6.27
N VAL A 6 -15.02 -3.09 -6.54
CA VAL A 6 -14.15 -4.26 -6.76
C VAL A 6 -13.95 -4.96 -5.43
N GLN A 7 -14.14 -6.28 -5.41
CA GLN A 7 -13.85 -7.14 -4.27
C GLN A 7 -12.58 -7.92 -4.55
N TYR A 8 -11.75 -8.07 -3.52
CA TYR A 8 -10.48 -8.78 -3.60
C TYR A 8 -10.52 -10.02 -2.73
N VAL A 9 -9.96 -11.11 -3.25
CA VAL A 9 -9.87 -12.40 -2.54
C VAL A 9 -8.40 -12.82 -2.53
N ALA A 10 -7.90 -13.15 -1.34
CA ALA A 10 -6.59 -13.76 -1.17
C ALA A 10 -6.73 -15.28 -1.14
N HIS A 11 -5.91 -15.96 -1.93
CA HIS A 11 -5.83 -17.42 -1.94
C HIS A 11 -4.58 -17.87 -1.17
N VAL A 12 -4.77 -18.56 -0.05
CA VAL A 12 -3.68 -19.04 0.82
C VAL A 12 -3.96 -20.49 1.19
N ASN A 13 -3.04 -21.41 0.86
CA ASN A 13 -3.14 -22.83 1.21
C ASN A 13 -4.52 -23.47 0.88
N ASN A 14 -4.99 -23.28 -0.37
CA ASN A 14 -6.31 -23.71 -0.86
C ASN A 14 -7.54 -23.03 -0.19
N GLU A 15 -7.36 -22.12 0.75
CA GLU A 15 -8.43 -21.29 1.29
C GLU A 15 -8.55 -19.97 0.52
N SER A 16 -9.79 -19.48 0.35
CA SER A 16 -10.09 -18.17 -0.22
C SER A 16 -10.66 -17.27 0.86
N LYS A 17 -10.04 -16.12 1.12
CA LYS A 17 -10.46 -15.15 2.15
C LYS A 17 -10.67 -13.78 1.53
N ASP A 18 -11.71 -13.07 1.98
CA ASP A 18 -11.93 -11.68 1.60
C ASP A 18 -10.71 -10.84 2.03
N ALA A 19 -10.13 -10.12 1.08
CA ALA A 19 -8.96 -9.28 1.24
C ALA A 19 -9.26 -7.82 0.86
N THR A 20 -10.52 -7.46 0.63
CA THR A 20 -10.93 -6.16 0.11
C THR A 20 -10.47 -5.02 1.01
N GLU A 21 -10.70 -5.12 2.32
CA GLU A 21 -10.26 -4.08 3.28
C GLU A 21 -8.74 -3.94 3.32
N TYR A 22 -8.02 -5.07 3.25
CA TYR A 22 -6.56 -5.08 3.25
C TYR A 22 -6.00 -4.37 2.01
N VAL A 23 -6.50 -4.72 0.82
CA VAL A 23 -6.09 -4.08 -0.44
C VAL A 23 -6.44 -2.59 -0.45
N ASN A 24 -7.62 -2.22 0.06
CA ASN A 24 -8.01 -0.81 0.18
C ASN A 24 -7.07 -0.03 1.10
N ALA A 25 -6.66 -0.61 2.24
CA ALA A 25 -5.70 0.03 3.14
C ALA A 25 -4.34 0.26 2.46
N LEU A 26 -3.85 -0.72 1.70
CA LEU A 26 -2.61 -0.57 0.92
C LEU A 26 -2.73 0.54 -0.13
N ALA A 27 -3.87 0.64 -0.81
CA ALA A 27 -4.12 1.68 -1.80
C ALA A 27 -4.10 3.07 -1.16
N TYR A 28 -4.75 3.26 -0.01
CA TYR A 28 -4.74 4.54 0.71
C TYR A 28 -3.34 4.94 1.19
N ILE A 29 -2.58 4.00 1.74
CA ILE A 29 -1.19 4.24 2.17
C ILE A 29 -0.33 4.62 0.96
N SER A 30 -0.46 3.89 -0.15
CA SER A 30 0.29 4.18 -1.38
C SER A 30 -0.02 5.57 -1.93
N ALA A 31 -1.31 5.94 -1.96
CA ALA A 31 -1.73 7.27 -2.39
C ALA A 31 -1.20 8.39 -1.47
N PHE A 32 -1.24 8.17 -0.14
CA PHE A 32 -0.67 9.10 0.83
C PHE A 32 0.84 9.29 0.62
N LEU A 33 1.58 8.19 0.46
CA LEU A 33 3.03 8.23 0.24
C LEU A 33 3.40 8.91 -1.08
N LEU A 34 2.64 8.66 -2.15
CA LEU A 34 2.82 9.33 -3.44
C LEU A 34 2.55 10.84 -3.34
N ALA A 35 1.54 11.25 -2.59
CA ALA A 35 1.19 12.65 -2.38
C ALA A 35 2.19 13.39 -1.46
N CYS A 36 2.79 12.69 -0.51
CA CYS A 36 3.77 13.27 0.42
C CYS A 36 5.16 13.36 -0.22
N SER A 37 5.53 14.53 -0.74
CA SER A 37 6.89 14.78 -1.26
C SER A 37 7.95 15.06 -0.18
N ASP A 38 7.55 15.22 1.09
CA ASP A 38 8.49 15.53 2.19
C ASP A 38 9.00 14.25 2.86
N GLN A 39 10.28 13.96 2.65
CA GLN A 39 10.98 12.83 3.25
C GLN A 39 10.90 12.82 4.78
N LYS A 40 10.82 13.99 5.45
CA LYS A 40 10.74 14.06 6.92
C LYS A 40 9.43 13.49 7.46
N VAL A 41 8.34 13.63 6.71
CA VAL A 41 7.02 13.07 7.09
C VAL A 41 7.08 11.55 6.99
N ILE A 42 7.69 11.03 5.92
CA ILE A 42 7.89 9.60 5.69
C ILE A 42 8.80 9.01 6.77
N ASP A 43 9.92 9.66 7.07
CA ASP A 43 10.85 9.21 8.11
C ASP A 43 10.15 9.15 9.47
N LYS A 44 9.33 10.14 9.81
CA LYS A 44 8.56 10.14 11.05
C LYS A 44 7.53 9.01 11.09
N LEU A 45 6.83 8.74 9.98
CA LEU A 45 5.91 7.60 9.87
C LEU A 45 6.64 6.27 10.11
N LEU A 46 7.83 6.10 9.50
CA LEU A 46 8.64 4.91 9.68
C LEU A 46 9.11 4.73 11.14
N THR A 47 9.45 5.81 11.85
CA THR A 47 9.84 5.72 13.28
C THR A 47 8.70 5.29 14.20
N GLN A 48 7.45 5.48 13.79
CA GLN A 48 6.26 5.11 14.56
C GLN A 48 5.73 3.72 14.20
N SER A 49 6.20 3.15 13.09
CA SER A 49 5.77 1.86 12.57
C SER A 49 6.57 0.73 13.21
N ASN A 50 5.95 -0.44 13.36
CA ASN A 50 6.73 -1.63 13.71
C ASN A 50 7.56 -2.12 12.50
N GLU A 51 8.37 -3.17 12.71
CA GLU A 51 9.26 -3.71 11.67
C GLU A 51 8.51 -4.13 10.39
N LYS A 52 7.41 -4.90 10.54
CA LYS A 52 6.63 -5.39 9.39
C LYS A 52 5.96 -4.25 8.62
N GLU A 53 5.39 -3.29 9.34
CA GLU A 53 4.78 -2.10 8.73
C GLU A 53 5.83 -1.26 8.00
N SER A 54 7.02 -1.09 8.59
CA SER A 54 8.12 -0.35 7.98
C SER A 54 8.61 -1.01 6.69
N GLU A 55 8.74 -2.34 6.67
CA GLU A 55 9.10 -3.09 5.47
C GLU A 55 8.04 -2.95 4.37
N LEU A 56 6.76 -3.04 4.74
CA LEU A 56 5.65 -2.85 3.82
C LEU A 56 5.66 -1.45 3.19
N ILE A 57 5.81 -0.40 4.01
CA ILE A 57 5.87 0.99 3.54
C ILE A 57 7.05 1.20 2.57
N LYS A 58 8.24 0.67 2.91
CA LYS A 58 9.42 0.74 2.03
C LYS A 58 9.20 -0.01 0.71
N GLY A 59 8.55 -1.17 0.76
CA GLY A 59 8.18 -1.94 -0.43
C GLY A 59 7.24 -1.16 -1.35
N ILE A 60 6.19 -0.55 -0.79
CA ILE A 60 5.27 0.32 -1.52
C ILE A 60 6.01 1.49 -2.16
N MET A 61 6.85 2.21 -1.40
CA MET A 61 7.63 3.34 -1.92
C MET A 61 8.54 2.93 -3.08
N SER A 62 9.23 1.79 -2.95
CA SER A 62 10.11 1.27 -4.00
C SER A 62 9.32 0.95 -5.27
N GLY A 63 8.14 0.35 -5.13
CA GLY A 63 7.23 0.08 -6.25
C GLY A 63 6.73 1.36 -6.92
N LEU A 64 6.36 2.39 -6.14
CA LEU A 64 5.95 3.69 -6.66
C LEU A 64 7.08 4.39 -7.42
N GLN A 65 8.30 4.39 -6.88
CA GLN A 65 9.48 4.97 -7.52
C GLN A 65 9.80 4.28 -8.85
N LEU A 66 9.74 2.94 -8.88
CA LEU A 66 9.94 2.18 -10.11
C LEU A 66 8.90 2.59 -11.18
N HIS A 67 7.61 2.60 -10.82
CA HIS A 67 6.53 2.98 -11.73
C HIS A 67 6.67 4.41 -12.27
N LEU A 68 7.11 5.35 -11.44
CA LEU A 68 7.37 6.73 -11.86
C LEU A 68 8.63 6.87 -12.73
N SER A 69 9.60 5.97 -12.60
CA SER A 69 10.82 5.97 -13.43
C SER A 69 10.63 5.35 -14.81
N GLU A 70 9.61 4.49 -14.96
CA GLU A 70 9.27 3.80 -16.21
C GLU A 70 8.32 4.60 -17.12
N ASN A 71 7.74 5.70 -16.63
CA ASN A 71 6.87 6.62 -17.36
C ASN A 71 7.53 7.99 -17.55
#